data_AF-A0A0S8K6H7-F1
#
_entry.id   AF-A0A0S8K6H7-F1
#
_cell.length_a   1.000
_cell.length_b   1.000
_cell.length_c   1.000
_cell.angle_alpha   90.00
_cell.angle_beta   90.00
_cell.angle_gamma   90.00
#
_symmetry.space_group_name_H-M   'P 1'
#
loop_
_entity.id
_entity.type
_entity.pdbx_description
1 polymer ?
#
loop_
_entity_poly.entity_id
_entity_poly.type
_entity_poly.pdbx_seq_one_letter_code
_entity_poly.pdbx_strand_id
1 'polypeptide(L)' 'FGLQDEYLGLKISLHLDQPAILWRFPIETVSQSEAGFERVYQSSVVFPNWKLSMKPEETWGVKIQQDIVKL' A
#
# COMPACT_ATOMS: atom_id res chain seq x y z
N PHE A 1 -6.99 8.59 4.49
CA PHE A 1 -5.63 8.52 5.10
C PHE A 1 -4.60 8.83 4.03
N GLY A 2 -3.31 8.98 4.34
CA GLY A 2 -2.33 9.35 3.31
C GLY A 2 -0.89 8.99 3.64
N LEU A 3 -0.04 9.07 2.61
CA LEU A 3 1.39 8.79 2.65
C LEU A 3 2.15 9.99 2.09
N GLN A 4 3.36 10.18 2.58
CA GLN A 4 4.30 11.15 2.05
C GLN A 4 5.60 10.42 1.71
N ASP A 5 6.06 10.60 0.48
CA ASP A 5 7.36 10.13 0.01
C ASP A 5 8.22 11.36 -0.29
N GLU A 6 9.13 11.68 0.62
CA GLU A 6 10.01 12.84 0.48
C GLU A 6 11.10 12.63 -0.57
N TYR A 7 11.48 11.38 -0.84
CA TYR A 7 12.48 11.06 -1.84
C TYR A 7 11.93 11.32 -3.25
N LEU A 8 10.67 10.94 -3.50
CA LEU A 8 9.98 11.23 -4.76
C LEU A 8 9.29 12.60 -4.80
N GLY A 9 9.22 13.30 -3.67
CA GLY A 9 8.51 14.58 -3.56
C GLY A 9 7.01 14.44 -3.78
N LEU A 10 6.38 13.39 -3.23
CA LEU A 10 4.98 13.06 -3.43
C LEU A 10 4.19 13.01 -2.12
N LYS A 11 2.93 13.44 -2.19
CA LYS A 11 1.91 13.19 -1.17
C LYS A 11 0.73 12.50 -1.80
N ILE A 12 0.33 11.37 -1.20
CA ILE A 12 -0.74 10.51 -1.69
C ILE A 12 -1.83 10.45 -0.63
N SER A 13 -3.07 10.76 -1.01
CA SER A 13 -4.25 10.56 -0.15
C SER A 13 -5.08 9.42 -0.71
N LEU A 14 -5.55 8.54 0.18
CA LEU A 14 -6.41 7.40 -0.12
C LEU A 14 -7.76 7.58 0.56
N HIS A 15 -8.80 7.44 -0.26
CA HIS A 15 -10.21 7.53 0.12
C HIS A 15 -10.87 6.19 -0.20
N LEU A 16 -11.40 5.53 0.83
CA LEU A 16 -12.12 4.28 0.73
C LEU A 16 -13.57 4.55 1.11
N ASP A 17 -14.51 4.06 0.32
CA ASP A 17 -15.94 4.12 0.68
C ASP A 17 -16.37 3.01 1.65
N GLN A 18 -15.51 2.01 1.86
CA GLN A 18 -15.67 0.97 2.88
C GLN A 18 -14.50 1.00 3.87
N PRO A 19 -14.75 1.05 5.20
CA PRO A 19 -13.69 0.99 6.21
C PRO A 19 -12.82 -0.26 6.06
N ALA A 20 -11.50 -0.09 6.11
CA ALA A 20 -10.55 -1.18 5.96
C ALA A 20 -9.57 -1.21 7.14
N ILE A 21 -9.05 -2.40 7.45
CA ILE A 21 -7.83 -2.52 8.24
C ILE A 21 -6.67 -2.28 7.28
N LEU A 22 -5.86 -1.26 7.53
CA LEU A 22 -4.74 -0.94 6.65
C LEU A 22 -3.50 -1.74 7.05
N TRP A 23 -3.00 -2.57 6.15
CA TRP A 23 -1.69 -3.19 6.31
C TRP A 23 -0.64 -2.39 5.55
N ARG A 24 0.56 -2.30 6.13
CA ARG A 24 1.73 -1.69 5.50
C ARG A 24 2.95 -2.57 5.71
N PHE A 25 3.65 -2.88 4.64
CA PHE A 25 4.89 -3.66 4.68
C PHE A 25 5.79 -3.30 3.50
N PRO A 26 7.11 -3.50 3.62
CA PRO A 26 8.06 -3.18 2.54
C PRO A 26 8.07 -4.24 1.43
N ILE A 27 8.35 -3.81 0.20
CA ILE A 27 8.89 -4.65 -0.86
C ILE A 27 10.40 -4.54 -0.79
N GLU A 28 11.06 -5.68 -0.62
CA GLU A 28 12.50 -5.75 -0.50
C GLU A 28 13.08 -6.85 -1.38
N THR A 29 14.25 -6.55 -1.93
CA THR A 29 15.03 -7.48 -2.74
C THR A 29 16.27 -7.91 -1.98
N VAL A 30 16.71 -9.14 -2.20
CA VAL A 30 18.04 -9.58 -1.78
C VAL A 30 19.03 -9.16 -2.86
N SER A 31 20.04 -8.40 -2.48
CA SER A 31 21.14 -7.97 -3.34
C SER A 31 22.45 -8.59 -2.86
N GLN A 32 23.34 -8.93 -3.80
CA GLN A 32 24.70 -9.37 -3.48
C GLN A 32 25.67 -8.20 -3.73
N SER A 33 26.40 -7.81 -2.69
CA SER A 33 27.46 -6.82 -2.72
C SER A 33 28.81 -7.47 -2.35
N GLU A 34 29.90 -6.71 -2.45
CA GLU A 34 31.23 -7.14 -1.96
C GLU A 34 31.23 -7.41 -0.44
N ALA A 35 30.29 -6.83 0.31
CA ALA A 35 30.10 -7.05 1.74
C ALA A 35 29.16 -8.23 2.07
N GLY A 36 28.63 -8.93 1.06
CA GLY A 36 27.76 -10.09 1.22
C GLY A 36 26.32 -9.84 0.75
N PHE A 37 25.35 -10.56 1.32
CA PHE A 37 23.94 -10.39 0.98
C PHE A 37 23.30 -9.30 1.83
N GLU A 38 22.60 -8.39 1.16
CA GLU A 38 21.89 -7.27 1.78
C GLU A 38 20.42 -7.26 1.38
N ARG A 39 19.57 -6.79 2.30
CA ARG A 39 18.16 -6.54 2.02
C ARG A 39 17.99 -5.08 1.61
N VAL A 40 17.53 -4.87 0.38
CA VAL A 40 17.37 -3.54 -0.21
C VAL A 40 15.89 -3.21 -0.32
N TYR A 41 15.48 -2.12 0.32
CA TYR A 41 14.13 -1.58 0.21
C TYR A 41 13.89 -1.01 -1.19
N GLN A 42 12.77 -1.40 -1.80
CA GLN A 42 12.38 -0.93 -3.13
C GLN A 42 11.13 -0.05 -3.09
N SER A 43 10.17 -0.37 -2.21
CA SER A 43 8.92 0.37 -2.06
C SER A 43 8.15 -0.05 -0.81
N SER A 44 7.08 0.66 -0.46
CA SER A 44 6.13 0.29 0.59
C SER A 44 4.81 -0.12 -0.03
N VAL A 45 4.30 -1.28 0.36
CA VAL A 45 2.94 -1.70 0.07
C VAL A 45 1.99 -1.04 1.05
N VAL A 46 0.85 -0.56 0.53
CA VAL A 46 -0.28 -0.08 1.31
C VAL A 46 -1.49 -0.91 0.89
N PHE A 47 -1.96 -1.76 1.80
CA PHE A 47 -2.93 -2.81 1.49
C PHE A 47 -4.17 -2.65 2.36
N PRO A 48 -5.25 -2.05 1.85
CA PRO A 48 -6.55 -2.09 2.50
C PRO A 48 -7.06 -3.53 2.59
N ASN A 49 -7.31 -4.02 3.80
CA ASN A 49 -7.78 -5.37 4.07
C ASN A 49 -9.21 -5.33 4.62
N TRP A 50 -10.09 -6.15 4.05
CA TRP A 50 -11.46 -6.34 4.50
C TRP A 50 -11.72 -7.80 4.86
N LYS A 51 -12.39 -8.02 5.99
CA LYS A 51 -12.94 -9.32 6.35
C LYS A 51 -14.39 -9.40 5.91
N LEU A 52 -14.63 -10.12 4.82
CA LEU A 52 -15.96 -10.25 4.23
C LEU A 52 -16.70 -11.47 4.81
N SER A 53 -17.98 -11.31 5.07
CA SER A 53 -18.91 -12.41 5.38
C SER A 53 -20.07 -12.28 4.40
N MET A 54 -20.17 -13.21 3.45
CA MET A 54 -21.08 -13.11 2.32
C MET A 54 -21.93 -14.37 2.18
N LYS A 55 -23.15 -14.20 1.65
CA LYS A 55 -24.05 -15.29 1.26
C LYS A 55 -23.74 -15.79 -0.16
N PRO A 56 -24.26 -16.97 -0.57
CA PRO A 56 -24.19 -17.39 -1.97
C PRO A 56 -24.74 -16.29 -2.89
N GLU A 57 -24.04 -16.04 -3.99
CA GLU A 57 -24.38 -15.04 -5.02
C GLU A 57 -24.35 -13.57 -4.57
N GLU A 58 -23.94 -13.27 -3.33
CA GLU A 58 -23.75 -11.90 -2.88
C GLU A 58 -22.51 -11.28 -3.53
N THR A 59 -22.62 -10.02 -3.93
CA THR A 59 -21.52 -9.26 -4.53
C THR A 59 -21.02 -8.22 -3.55
N TRP A 60 -19.69 -8.09 -3.48
CA TRP A 60 -19.05 -7.06 -2.69
C TRP A 60 -18.23 -6.15 -3.62
N GLY A 61 -18.35 -4.86 -3.39
CA GLY A 61 -17.65 -3.83 -4.13
C GLY A 61 -17.12 -2.76 -3.20
N VAL A 62 -16.01 -2.15 -3.61
CA VAL A 62 -15.39 -1.02 -2.93
C VAL A 62 -14.89 -0.04 -3.96
N LYS A 63 -15.01 1.25 -3.66
CA LYS A 63 -14.39 2.32 -4.40
C LYS A 63 -13.16 2.80 -3.64
N ILE A 64 -12.03 2.77 -4.33
CA ILE A 64 -10.77 3.33 -3.87
C ILE A 64 -10.46 4.53 -4.76
N GLN A 65 -10.30 5.70 -4.16
CA GLN A 65 -9.83 6.89 -4.85
C GLN A 65 -8.48 7.30 -4.29
N GLN A 66 -7.59 7.72 -5.19
CA GLN A 66 -6.27 8.21 -4.86
C GLN A 66 -6.09 9.63 -5.40
N ASP A 67 -5.58 10.50 -4.55
CA ASP A 67 -5.17 11.85 -4.93
C ASP A 67 -3.65 11.93 -4.75
N ILE A 68 -2.93 12.21 -5.83
CA ILE A 68 -1.48 12.29 -5.84
C ILE A 68 -1.08 13.72 -6.19
N VAL A 69 -0.35 14.36 -5.30
CA VAL A 69 0.17 15.71 -5.49
C VAL A 69 1.68 15.72 -5.29
N LYS A 70 2.38 16.61 -6.01
CA LYS A 70 3.78 16.91 -5.70
C LYS A 70 3.85 17.73 -4.42
N LEU A 71 4.90 17.49 -3.64
CA LEU A 71 5.31 18.33 -2.50
C LEU A 71 5.87 19.66 -2.99
#